data_AF-A0A657ANW8-F1
#
_entry.id   AF-A0A657ANW8-F1
#
_cell.length_a   1.000
_cell.length_b   1.000
_cell.length_c   1.000
_cell.angle_alpha   90.00
_cell.angle_beta   90.00
_cell.angle_gamma   90.00
#
_symmetry.space_group_name_H-M   'P 1'
#
loop_
_entity.id
_entity.type
_entity.pdbx_description
1 polymer ?
#
loop_
_entity_poly.entity_id
_entity_poly.type
_entity_poly.pdbx_seq_one_letter_code
_entity_poly.pdbx_strand_id
1 'polypeptide(L)'
;MWKMLCTRAKDFDLSFNVAKVNDTQGEVNWEANYLFSKTGRKVNNKIKANITFKDGLIYQHHDDFNFWRWSRQAIGLPAYLLGWSSTFQNAVSKQAMAQLSQFES
;
A
#
# COMPACT_ATOMS: atom_id res chain seq x y z
N MET A 1 -9.78 -3.01 0.84
CA MET A 1 -8.32 -3.26 1.05
C MET A 1 -7.76 -2.80 2.40
N TRP A 2 -7.89 -1.53 2.84
CA TRP A 2 -7.26 -1.06 4.10
C TRP A 2 -7.64 -1.87 5.34
N LYS A 3 -8.90 -2.31 5.44
CA LYS A 3 -9.36 -3.19 6.51
C LYS A 3 -8.49 -4.45 6.64
N MET A 4 -8.21 -5.13 5.53
CA MET A 4 -7.31 -6.30 5.51
C MET A 4 -5.90 -5.95 5.97
N LEU A 5 -5.36 -4.81 5.54
CA LEU A 5 -4.01 -4.37 5.94
C LEU A 5 -3.95 -4.11 7.44
N CYS A 6 -4.84 -3.26 7.97
CA CYS A 6 -4.87 -2.92 9.39
C CYS A 6 -5.13 -4.15 10.27
N THR A 7 -5.99 -5.08 9.84
CA THR A 7 -6.27 -6.32 10.58
C THR A 7 -5.06 -7.26 10.62
N ARG A 8 -4.24 -7.30 9.57
CA ARG A 8 -3.08 -8.21 9.47
C ARG A 8 -1.75 -7.57 9.84
N ALA A 9 -1.72 -6.26 10.08
CA ALA A 9 -0.51 -5.53 10.37
C ALA A 9 0.08 -5.95 11.72
N LYS A 10 1.40 -6.10 11.76
CA LYS A 10 2.20 -6.38 12.97
C LYS A 10 3.33 -5.37 13.04
N ASP A 11 3.67 -4.96 14.27
CA ASP A 11 4.62 -3.87 14.55
C ASP A 11 4.34 -2.66 13.65
N PHE A 12 3.08 -2.22 13.66
CA PHE A 12 2.56 -1.19 12.77
C PHE A 12 2.70 0.19 13.37
N ASP A 13 3.27 1.10 12.60
CA ASP A 13 3.36 2.53 12.87
C ASP A 13 3.05 3.31 11.58
N LEU A 14 2.37 4.45 11.71
CA LEU A 14 1.98 5.28 10.58
C LEU A 14 2.15 6.76 10.92
N SER A 15 2.80 7.47 10.02
CA SER A 15 2.89 8.93 10.03
C SER A 15 2.33 9.50 8.74
N PHE A 16 1.75 10.69 8.80
CA PHE A 16 1.18 11.35 7.62
C PHE A 16 1.37 12.85 7.68
N ASN A 17 1.35 13.46 6.51
CA ASN A 17 1.37 14.89 6.31
C ASN A 17 0.37 15.23 5.20
N VAL A 18 -0.63 16.05 5.52
CA VAL A 18 -1.57 16.58 4.53
C VAL A 18 -0.83 17.62 3.70
N ALA A 19 -0.65 17.34 2.42
CA ALA A 19 0.05 18.23 1.49
C ALA A 19 -0.89 19.32 0.96
N LYS A 20 -2.12 18.95 0.59
CA LYS A 20 -3.17 19.87 0.14
C LYS A 20 -4.54 19.32 0.51
N VAL A 21 -5.50 20.19 0.76
CA VAL A 21 -6.89 19.79 0.96
C VAL A 21 -7.82 20.94 0.57
N ASN A 22 -8.94 20.61 -0.06
CA ASN A 22 -10.08 21.48 -0.32
C ASN A 22 -11.37 20.65 -0.27
N ASP A 23 -12.51 21.28 -0.55
CA ASP A 23 -13.84 20.66 -0.44
C ASP A 23 -14.05 19.42 -1.34
N THR A 24 -13.26 19.27 -2.40
CA THR A 24 -13.41 18.19 -3.40
C THR A 24 -12.20 17.28 -3.53
N GLN A 25 -11.02 17.70 -3.07
CA GLN A 25 -9.76 16.98 -3.26
C GLN A 25 -8.83 17.09 -2.06
N GLY A 26 -8.05 16.05 -1.82
CA GLY A 26 -6.97 16.01 -0.84
C GLY A 26 -5.74 15.30 -1.39
N GLU A 27 -4.56 15.80 -1.05
CA GLU A 27 -3.27 15.15 -1.27
C GLU A 27 -2.64 14.88 0.10
N VAL A 28 -2.30 13.63 0.40
CA VAL A 28 -1.67 13.22 1.66
C VAL A 28 -0.42 12.41 1.36
N ASN A 29 0.71 12.78 1.96
CA ASN A 29 1.90 11.94 1.98
C ASN A 29 1.90 11.17 3.29
N TRP A 30 1.97 9.83 3.23
CA TRP A 30 2.00 9.00 4.42
C TRP A 30 3.06 7.91 4.34
N GLU A 31 3.63 7.59 5.50
CA GLU A 31 4.64 6.55 5.65
C GLU A 31 4.13 5.51 6.65
N ALA A 32 4.15 4.24 6.24
CA ALA A 32 3.77 3.11 7.07
C ALA A 32 4.95 2.18 7.30
N ASN A 33 5.25 1.93 8.58
CA ASN A 33 6.24 0.98 9.05
C ASN A 33 5.50 -0.28 9.54
N TYR A 34 5.86 -1.47 9.05
CA TYR A 34 5.20 -2.72 9.45
C TYR A 34 6.04 -3.96 9.13
N LEU A 35 5.66 -5.10 9.70
CA LEU A 35 6.14 -6.42 9.28
C LEU A 35 5.28 -7.00 8.15
N PHE A 36 5.90 -7.35 7.03
CA PHE A 36 5.21 -8.03 5.94
C PHE A 36 4.89 -9.48 6.33
N SER A 37 3.60 -9.78 6.46
CA SER A 37 3.10 -11.03 7.07
C SER A 37 3.65 -12.32 6.48
N LYS A 38 3.99 -12.34 5.17
CA LYS A 38 4.50 -13.55 4.50
C LYS A 38 5.97 -13.83 4.74
N THR A 39 6.78 -12.79 4.96
CA THR A 39 8.24 -12.92 5.01
C THR A 39 8.83 -12.48 6.34
N GLY A 40 8.03 -11.84 7.20
CA GLY A 40 8.48 -11.24 8.46
C GLY A 40 9.43 -10.06 8.28
N ARG A 41 9.56 -9.51 7.06
CA ARG A 41 10.49 -8.41 6.78
C ARG A 41 9.87 -7.07 7.15
N LYS A 42 10.69 -6.17 7.70
CA LYS A 42 10.29 -4.77 7.94
C LYS A 42 10.13 -4.03 6.62
N VAL A 43 9.03 -3.31 6.50
CA VAL A 43 8.70 -2.46 5.35
C VAL A 43 8.43 -1.05 5.86
N ASN A 44 9.15 -0.08 5.32
CA ASN A 44 8.79 1.33 5.34
C ASN A 44 8.21 1.67 3.96
N ASN A 45 6.89 1.77 3.88
CA ASN A 45 6.17 2.13 2.66
C ASN A 45 5.87 3.62 2.66
N LYS A 46 6.36 4.33 1.64
CA LYS A 46 6.11 5.76 1.45
C LYS A 46 5.09 5.93 0.33
N ILE A 47 3.97 6.55 0.63
CA ILE A 47 2.80 6.56 -0.23
C ILE A 47 2.33 8.00 -0.40
N LYS A 48 2.01 8.36 -1.64
CA LYS A 48 1.27 9.58 -1.97
C LYS A 48 -0.18 9.19 -2.23
N ALA A 49 -1.08 9.66 -1.38
CA ALA A 49 -2.50 9.46 -1.52
C ALA A 49 -3.16 10.67 -2.19
N ASN A 50 -3.98 10.42 -3.20
CA ASN A 50 -4.91 11.39 -3.78
C ASN A 50 -6.33 10.98 -3.41
N ILE A 51 -7.07 11.88 -2.77
CA ILE A 51 -8.40 11.63 -2.24
C ILE A 51 -9.38 12.58 -2.92
N THR A 52 -10.49 12.06 -3.43
CA THR A 52 -11.61 12.85 -3.95
C THR A 52 -12.76 12.79 -2.96
N PHE A 53 -13.28 13.95 -2.60
CA PHE A 53 -14.44 14.08 -1.73
C PHE A 53 -15.71 14.36 -2.54
N LYS A 54 -16.82 13.81 -2.09
CA LYS A 54 -18.16 14.09 -2.62
C LYS A 54 -19.13 14.13 -1.45
N ASP A 55 -19.91 15.21 -1.33
CA ASP A 55 -20.87 15.42 -0.25
C ASP A 55 -20.24 15.28 1.16
N GLY A 56 -18.99 15.75 1.30
CA GLY A 56 -18.22 15.65 2.55
C GLY A 56 -17.67 14.25 2.87
N LEU A 57 -17.88 13.26 2.00
CA LEU A 57 -17.42 11.89 2.17
C LEU A 57 -16.25 11.58 1.22
N ILE A 58 -15.39 10.64 1.61
CA ILE A 58 -14.38 10.09 0.71
C ILE A 58 -15.09 9.28 -0.38
N TYR A 59 -15.02 9.78 -1.62
CA TYR A 59 -15.58 9.12 -2.79
C TYR A 59 -14.54 8.21 -3.47
N GLN A 60 -13.30 8.70 -3.60
CA GLN A 60 -12.19 7.95 -4.19
C GLN A 60 -10.92 8.19 -3.38
N HIS A 61 -10.06 7.18 -3.36
CA HIS A 61 -8.73 7.26 -2.76
C HIS A 61 -7.78 6.42 -3.61
N HIS A 62 -6.75 7.07 -4.14
CA HIS A 62 -5.70 6.44 -4.94
C HIS A 62 -4.36 6.55 -4.21
N ASP A 63 -3.71 5.41 -3.99
CA ASP A 63 -2.41 5.30 -3.32
C ASP A 63 -1.30 5.03 -4.35
N ASP A 64 -0.38 5.98 -4.50
CA ASP A 64 0.79 5.87 -5.36
C ASP A 64 2.05 5.59 -4.54
N PHE A 65 2.79 4.55 -4.91
CA PHE A 65 4.08 4.23 -4.29
C PHE A 65 5.03 3.51 -5.26
N ASN A 66 6.33 3.54 -4.93
CA ASN A 66 7.34 2.86 -5.73
C ASN A 66 7.32 1.34 -5.48
N PHE A 67 6.70 0.59 -6.38
CA PHE A 67 6.58 -0.87 -6.29
C PHE A 67 7.92 -1.59 -6.17
N TRP A 68 8.95 -1.17 -6.92
CA TRP A 68 10.25 -1.83 -6.88
C TRP A 68 10.93 -1.67 -5.52
N ARG A 69 10.91 -0.46 -4.96
CA ARG A 69 11.39 -0.19 -3.60
C ARG A 69 10.62 -1.00 -2.56
N TRP A 70 9.29 -1.04 -2.67
CA TRP A 70 8.44 -1.79 -1.74
C TRP A 70 8.72 -3.29 -1.81
N SER A 71 8.74 -3.87 -3.02
CA SER A 71 8.91 -5.31 -3.21
C SER A 71 10.27 -5.81 -2.73
N ARG A 72 11.33 -5.01 -2.88
CA ARG A 72 12.66 -5.31 -2.32
C ARG A 72 12.65 -5.42 -0.79
N GLN A 73 11.88 -4.57 -0.11
CA GLN A 73 11.72 -4.63 1.36
C GLN A 73 10.86 -5.83 1.76
N ALA A 74 9.69 -5.99 1.12
CA ALA A 74 8.67 -6.98 1.49
C ALA A 74 9.06 -8.42 1.10
N ILE A 75 9.60 -8.63 -0.11
CA ILE A 75 9.81 -9.96 -0.71
C ILE A 75 11.29 -10.38 -0.67
N GLY A 76 12.22 -9.43 -0.75
CA GLY A 76 13.66 -9.70 -0.68
C GLY A 76 14.24 -10.17 -2.02
N LEU A 77 15.09 -11.20 -2.00
CA LEU A 77 15.94 -11.61 -3.13
C LEU A 77 15.18 -11.77 -4.48
N PRO A 78 13.99 -12.38 -4.54
CA PRO A 78 13.23 -12.46 -5.79
C PRO A 78 12.88 -11.08 -6.38
N ALA A 79 12.53 -10.12 -5.53
CA ALA A 79 12.22 -8.76 -5.98
C ALA A 79 13.47 -7.95 -6.36
N TYR A 80 14.62 -8.27 -5.77
CA TYR A 80 15.90 -7.71 -6.23
C TYR A 80 16.22 -8.11 -7.67
N LEU A 81 15.99 -9.39 -8.01
CA LEU A 81 16.32 -9.93 -9.33
C LEU A 81 15.26 -9.64 -10.38
N LEU A 82 13.97 -9.68 -10.01
CA LEU A 82 12.84 -9.70 -10.94
C LEU A 82 11.83 -8.56 -10.72
N GLY A 83 11.99 -7.75 -9.68
CA GLY A 83 11.02 -6.71 -9.30
C GLY A 83 10.86 -5.56 -10.30
N TRP A 84 11.73 -5.48 -11.31
CA TRP A 84 11.64 -4.57 -12.44
C TRP A 84 10.72 -5.09 -13.56
N SER A 85 10.43 -6.40 -13.57
CA SER A 85 9.63 -7.02 -14.63
C SER A 85 8.12 -6.87 -14.38
N SER A 86 7.37 -6.57 -15.43
CA SER A 86 5.90 -6.47 -15.37
C SER A 86 5.24 -7.79 -14.97
N THR A 87 5.80 -8.93 -15.39
CA THR A 87 5.33 -10.27 -15.01
C THR A 87 5.37 -10.49 -13.50
N PHE A 88 6.46 -10.08 -12.84
CA PHE A 88 6.58 -10.18 -11.38
C PHE A 88 5.57 -9.27 -10.68
N GLN A 89 5.45 -8.02 -11.12
CA GLN A 89 4.47 -7.08 -10.57
C GLN A 89 3.04 -7.63 -10.71
N ASN A 90 2.68 -8.15 -11.89
CA ASN A 90 1.35 -8.73 -12.14
C ASN A 90 1.09 -9.96 -11.25
N ALA A 91 2.08 -10.82 -11.05
CA ALA A 91 1.95 -11.98 -10.16
C ALA A 91 1.70 -11.57 -8.71
N VAL A 92 2.43 -10.57 -8.22
CA VAL A 92 2.25 -10.01 -6.87
C VAL A 92 0.87 -9.37 -6.72
N SER A 93 0.44 -8.56 -7.70
CA SER A 93 -0.89 -7.94 -7.72
C SER A 93 -2.00 -8.99 -7.71
N LYS A 94 -1.89 -10.04 -8.54
CA LYS A 94 -2.86 -11.15 -8.57
C LYS A 94 -2.95 -11.85 -7.22
N GLN A 95 -1.82 -12.08 -6.56
CA GLN A 95 -1.79 -12.71 -5.25
C GLN A 95 -2.37 -11.80 -4.14
N ALA A 96 -2.17 -10.48 -4.25
CA ALA A 96 -2.78 -9.51 -3.34
C ALA A 96 -4.31 -9.48 -3.49
N MET A 97 -4.81 -9.47 -4.73
CA MET A 97 -6.24 -9.53 -5.02
C MET A 97 -6.89 -10.82 -4.50
N ALA A 98 -6.25 -11.97 -4.71
CA ALA A 98 -6.78 -13.25 -4.20
C ALA A 98 -6.91 -13.25 -2.67
N GLN A 99 -5.93 -12.68 -1.96
CA GLN A 99 -5.99 -12.55 -0.49
C GLN A 99 -7.05 -11.56 -0.01
N LEU A 100 -7.32 -10.52 -0.78
CA LEU A 100 -8.38 -9.56 -0.49
C LEU A 100 -9.75 -10.22 -0.67
N SER A 101 -9.97 -10.90 -1.80
CA SER A 101 -11.21 -11.65 -2.04
C SER A 101 -11.47 -12.68 -0.94
N GLN A 102 -10.44 -13.39 -0.48
CA GLN A 102 -10.55 -14.32 0.64
C GLN A 102 -10.90 -13.63 1.97
N PHE A 103 -10.46 -12.40 2.19
CA PHE A 103 -10.77 -11.64 3.42
C PHE A 103 -12.18 -11.04 3.41
N GLU A 104 -12.71 -10.77 2.22
CA GLU A 104 -14.05 -10.20 2.02
C GLU A 104 -15.15 -11.27 1.89
N SER A 105 -14.78 -12.55 1.81
CA SER A 105 -15.68 -13.71 1.85
C SER A 105 -16.08 -14.05 3.29
#